data_AF-A0A9P9TPU2-F1
#
_entry.id   AF-A0A9P9TPU2-F1
#
_cell.length_a   1.000
_cell.length_b   1.000
_cell.length_c   1.000
_cell.angle_alpha   90.00
_cell.angle_beta   90.00
_cell.angle_gamma   90.00
#
_symmetry.space_group_name_H-M   'P 1'
#
loop_
_entity.id
_entity.type
_entity.pdbx_description
1 polymer ?
#
loop_
_entity_poly.entity_id
_entity_poly.type
_entity_poly.pdbx_seq_one_letter_code
_entity_poly.pdbx_strand_id
1 'polypeptide(L)'
;TKAPELTRDQRRDIVLLHAIGWSYSRIQAYLPFNPTIRQIYYACNTRATPKKKSGRPPALTQAQIEELVEFVCASKANRRMSYAQLATVLDFGVKKDAIRTALAKEGFHR
;
A
#
# COMPACT_ATOMS: atom_id res chain seq x y z
N THR A 1 -15.32 18.82 6.81
CA THR A 1 -14.42 17.77 7.36
C THR A 1 -14.79 16.43 6.75
N LYS A 2 -13.80 15.58 6.41
CA LYS A 2 -14.06 14.25 5.82
C LYS A 2 -14.54 13.30 6.91
N ALA A 3 -15.67 12.63 6.69
CA ALA A 3 -16.16 11.59 7.61
C ALA A 3 -15.17 10.42 7.68
N PRO A 4 -15.02 9.75 8.85
CA PRO A 4 -14.13 8.60 9.00
C PRO A 4 -14.50 7.47 8.02
N GLU A 5 -13.51 6.66 7.62
CA GLU A 5 -13.76 5.51 6.75
C GLU A 5 -14.54 4.44 7.53
N LEU A 6 -15.58 3.88 6.90
CA LEU A 6 -16.32 2.75 7.48
C LEU A 6 -15.45 1.49 7.52
N THR A 7 -15.50 0.77 8.64
CA THR A 7 -14.89 -0.54 8.78
C THR A 7 -15.59 -1.57 7.90
N ARG A 8 -14.97 -2.75 7.74
CA ARG A 8 -15.57 -3.88 7.00
C ARG A 8 -16.93 -4.26 7.60
N ASP A 9 -17.02 -4.39 8.91
CA ASP A 9 -18.23 -4.88 9.58
C ASP A 9 -19.35 -3.84 9.52
N GLN A 10 -19.02 -2.55 9.68
CA GLN A 10 -19.97 -1.45 9.47
C GLN A 10 -20.57 -1.46 8.05
N ARG A 11 -19.74 -1.73 7.03
CA ARG A 11 -20.23 -1.87 5.64
C ARG A 11 -21.13 -3.10 5.49
N ARG A 12 -20.80 -4.21 6.15
CA ARG A 12 -21.60 -5.44 6.12
C ARG A 12 -22.99 -5.21 6.73
N ASP A 13 -23.07 -4.52 7.87
CA ASP A 13 -24.34 -4.22 8.53
C ASP A 13 -25.23 -3.32 7.66
N ILE A 14 -24.65 -2.29 7.05
CA ILE A 14 -25.36 -1.42 6.09
C ILE A 14 -25.92 -2.22 4.91
N VAL A 15 -25.08 -3.06 4.28
CA VAL A 15 -25.49 -3.88 3.13
C VAL A 15 -26.59 -4.86 3.52
N LEU A 16 -26.50 -5.48 4.70
CA LEU A 16 -27.53 -6.38 5.22
C LEU A 16 -28.86 -5.65 5.41
N LEU A 17 -28.85 -4.51 6.11
CA LEU A 17 -30.07 -3.73 6.37
C LEU A 17 -30.72 -3.25 5.06
N HIS A 18 -29.91 -2.83 4.10
CA HIS A 18 -30.43 -2.46 2.78
C HIS A 18 -31.01 -3.66 2.02
N ALA A 19 -30.36 -4.83 2.08
CA ALA A 19 -30.82 -6.05 1.43
C ALA A 19 -32.16 -6.56 1.98
N ILE A 20 -32.47 -6.32 3.26
CA ILE A 20 -33.79 -6.61 3.85
C ILE A 20 -34.82 -5.49 3.63
N GLY A 21 -34.53 -4.52 2.75
CA GLY A 21 -35.48 -3.50 2.28
C GLY A 21 -35.51 -2.21 3.10
N TRP A 22 -34.53 -1.95 3.97
CA TRP A 22 -34.51 -0.68 4.71
C TRP A 22 -34.04 0.49 3.84
N SER A 23 -34.72 1.63 3.97
CA SER A 23 -34.30 2.88 3.34
C SER A 23 -33.00 3.43 3.94
N TYR A 24 -32.27 4.24 3.18
CA TYR A 24 -31.03 4.86 3.67
C TYR A 24 -31.25 5.74 4.90
N SER A 25 -32.36 6.47 4.98
CA SER A 25 -32.70 7.31 6.15
C SER A 25 -32.94 6.46 7.39
N ARG A 26 -33.63 5.32 7.25
CA ARG A 26 -33.85 4.38 8.35
C ARG A 26 -32.54 3.74 8.83
N ILE A 27 -31.67 3.35 7.90
CA ILE A 27 -30.34 2.79 8.21
C ILE A 27 -29.49 3.83 8.96
N GLN A 28 -29.47 5.08 8.49
CA GLN A 28 -28.73 6.17 9.14
C GLN A 28 -29.20 6.40 10.58
N ALA A 29 -30.51 6.42 10.81
CA ALA A 29 -31.09 6.66 12.13
C ALA A 29 -30.89 5.48 13.10
N TYR A 30 -30.78 4.26 12.58
CA TYR A 30 -30.69 3.04 13.38
C TYR A 30 -29.25 2.69 13.80
N LEU A 31 -28.27 2.91 12.92
CA LEU A 31 -26.90 2.47 13.17
C LEU A 31 -26.17 3.41 14.16
N PRO A 32 -25.53 2.87 15.22
CA PRO A 32 -24.99 3.68 16.31
C PRO A 32 -23.77 4.53 15.92
N PHE A 33 -23.14 4.25 14.78
CA PHE A 33 -22.00 5.00 14.26
C PHE A 33 -22.41 6.12 13.28
N ASN A 34 -23.70 6.40 13.15
CA ASN A 34 -24.27 7.54 12.42
C ASN A 34 -23.65 7.74 11.01
N PRO A 35 -23.71 6.73 10.12
CA PRO A 35 -23.15 6.86 8.79
C PRO A 35 -23.89 7.93 7.98
N THR A 36 -23.15 8.69 7.17
CA THR A 36 -23.75 9.61 6.20
C THR A 36 -24.47 8.84 5.10
N ILE A 37 -25.52 9.43 4.52
CA ILE A 37 -26.22 8.86 3.35
C ILE A 37 -25.24 8.51 2.21
N ARG A 38 -24.19 9.32 2.01
CA ARG A 38 -23.14 9.04 1.01
C ARG A 38 -22.33 7.78 1.34
N GLN A 39 -22.00 7.55 2.61
CA GLN A 39 -21.32 6.32 3.04
C GLN A 39 -22.22 5.10 2.87
N ILE A 40 -23.52 5.23 3.17
CA ILE A 40 -24.52 4.18 2.96
C ILE A 40 -24.61 3.82 1.47
N TYR A 41 -24.85 4.81 0.62
CA TYR A 41 -24.87 4.64 -0.83
C TYR A 41 -23.60 3.94 -1.33
N TYR A 42 -22.43 4.41 -0.89
CA TYR A 42 -21.15 3.81 -1.30
C TYR A 42 -21.00 2.37 -0.82
N ALA A 43 -21.38 2.05 0.41
CA ALA A 43 -21.32 0.70 0.96
C ALA A 43 -22.24 -0.28 0.19
N CYS A 44 -23.43 0.16 -0.21
CA CYS A 44 -24.36 -0.66 -1.00
C CYS A 44 -23.92 -0.90 -2.45
N ASN A 45 -23.18 0.06 -3.05
CA ASN A 45 -22.76 0.00 -4.45
C ASN A 45 -21.31 -0.47 -4.65
N THR A 46 -20.60 -0.82 -3.57
CA THR A 46 -19.23 -1.32 -3.63
C THR A 46 -19.08 -2.62 -2.87
N ARG A 47 -18.02 -3.38 -3.16
CA ARG A 47 -17.71 -4.58 -2.38
C ARG A 47 -17.56 -4.21 -0.90
N ALA A 48 -18.28 -4.93 -0.02
CA ALA A 48 -18.22 -4.70 1.42
C ALA A 48 -16.80 -4.84 1.99
N THR A 49 -15.96 -5.66 1.37
CA THR A 49 -14.53 -5.77 1.66
C THR A 49 -13.77 -4.55 1.11
N PRO A 50 -13.17 -3.70 1.95
CA PRO A 50 -12.37 -2.56 1.48
C PRO A 50 -11.20 -3.03 0.61
N LYS A 51 -10.90 -2.29 -0.46
CA LYS A 51 -9.71 -2.53 -1.28
C LYS A 51 -8.46 -2.23 -0.44
N LYS A 52 -7.48 -3.15 -0.43
CA LYS A 52 -6.16 -2.86 0.18
C LYS A 52 -5.57 -1.63 -0.51
N LYS A 53 -5.21 -0.62 0.29
CA LYS A 53 -4.49 0.55 -0.21
C LYS A 53 -3.13 0.06 -0.72
N SER A 54 -2.76 0.44 -1.94
CA SER A 54 -1.40 0.23 -2.41
C SER A 54 -0.47 1.07 -1.53
N GLY A 55 0.60 0.44 -1.04
CA GLY A 55 1.67 1.17 -0.38
C GLY A 55 2.41 2.08 -1.36
N ARG A 56 3.40 2.81 -0.86
CA ARG A 56 4.32 3.56 -1.71
C ARG A 56 5.06 2.58 -2.63
N PRO A 57 5.16 2.86 -3.95
CA PRO A 57 5.93 2.01 -4.84
C PRO A 57 7.41 1.98 -4.42
N PRO A 58 8.14 0.89 -4.75
CA PRO A 58 9.59 0.84 -4.56
C PRO A 58 10.30 2.02 -5.23
N ALA A 59 11.42 2.46 -4.66
CA ALA A 59 12.21 3.57 -5.20
C ALA A 59 13.02 3.19 -6.45
N LEU A 60 13.32 1.90 -6.62
CA LEU A 60 14.04 1.36 -7.77
C LEU A 60 13.09 0.53 -8.63
N THR A 61 13.28 0.60 -9.94
CA THR A 61 12.60 -0.28 -10.90
C THR A 61 13.22 -1.68 -10.85
N GLN A 62 12.51 -2.67 -11.40
CA GLN A 62 13.03 -4.03 -11.48
C GLN A 62 14.35 -4.11 -12.27
N ALA A 63 14.46 -3.38 -13.39
CA ALA A 63 15.68 -3.31 -14.19
C ALA A 63 16.87 -2.71 -13.41
N GLN A 64 16.64 -1.66 -12.61
CA GLN A 64 17.68 -1.08 -11.75
C GLN A 64 18.12 -2.05 -10.64
N ILE A 65 17.21 -2.89 -10.14
CA ILE A 65 17.54 -3.92 -9.15
C ILE A 65 18.42 -5.00 -9.80
N GLU A 66 18.09 -5.44 -11.01
CA GLU A 66 18.88 -6.41 -11.77
C GLU A 66 20.29 -5.89 -12.05
N GLU A 67 20.42 -4.65 -12.52
CA GLU A 67 21.70 -3.98 -12.74
C GLU A 67 22.52 -3.86 -11.44
N LEU A 68 21.86 -3.49 -10.33
CA LEU A 68 22.50 -3.41 -9.02
C LEU A 68 23.04 -4.77 -8.56
N VAL A 69 22.27 -5.85 -8.75
CA VAL A 69 22.66 -7.20 -8.39
C VAL A 69 23.82 -7.68 -9.25
N GLU A 70 23.75 -7.47 -10.56
CA GLU A 70 24.83 -7.79 -11.50
C GLU A 70 26.13 -7.08 -11.11
N PHE A 71 26.06 -5.77 -10.86
CA PHE A 71 27.21 -4.98 -10.45
C PHE A 71 27.84 -5.49 -9.14
N VAL A 72 27.02 -5.75 -8.11
CA VAL A 72 27.47 -6.25 -6.81
C VAL A 72 28.07 -7.67 -6.91
N CYS A 73 27.56 -8.49 -7.82
CA CYS A 73 28.05 -9.86 -8.05
C CYS A 73 29.30 -9.93 -8.93
N ALA A 74 29.54 -8.95 -9.79
CA ALA A 74 30.64 -8.93 -10.74
C ALA A 74 32.04 -9.00 -10.09
N SER A 75 32.21 -8.49 -8.87
CA SER A 75 33.51 -8.58 -8.17
C SER A 75 33.40 -8.52 -6.64
N LYS A 76 34.43 -9.04 -5.95
CA LYS A 76 34.56 -8.89 -4.49
C LYS A 76 34.71 -7.42 -4.07
N ALA A 77 35.32 -6.58 -4.90
CA ALA A 77 35.48 -5.17 -4.64
C ALA A 77 34.11 -4.45 -4.65
N ASN A 78 33.30 -4.70 -5.68
CA ASN A 78 31.95 -4.14 -5.82
C ASN A 78 31.06 -4.57 -4.65
N ARG A 79 31.12 -5.84 -4.26
CA ARG A 79 30.36 -6.38 -3.12
C ARG A 79 30.65 -5.68 -1.79
N ARG A 80 31.89 -5.21 -1.61
CA ARG A 80 32.34 -4.55 -0.38
C ARG A 80 32.15 -3.03 -0.40
N MET A 81 31.65 -2.46 -1.50
CA MET A 81 31.31 -1.04 -1.55
C MET A 81 30.19 -0.73 -0.56
N SER A 82 30.27 0.45 0.05
CA SER A 82 29.20 0.95 0.91
C SER A 82 27.95 1.28 0.10
N TYR A 83 26.78 1.28 0.76
CA TYR A 83 25.52 1.66 0.11
C TYR A 83 25.52 3.07 -0.48
N ALA A 84 26.29 3.99 0.11
CA ALA A 84 26.43 5.33 -0.41
C ALA A 84 27.26 5.34 -1.71
N GLN A 85 28.35 4.56 -1.75
CA GLN A 85 29.16 4.40 -2.97
C GLN A 85 28.37 3.75 -4.10
N LEU A 86 27.60 2.70 -3.80
CA LEU A 86 26.73 2.06 -4.79
C LEU A 86 25.68 3.03 -5.36
N ALA A 87 25.09 3.87 -4.50
CA ALA A 87 24.15 4.90 -4.95
C ALA A 87 24.80 5.94 -5.88
N THR A 88 26.06 6.30 -5.62
CA THR A 88 26.79 7.27 -6.47
C THR A 88 27.32 6.66 -7.76
N VAL A 89 27.75 5.39 -7.75
CA VAL A 89 28.35 4.73 -8.92
C VAL A 89 27.30 4.38 -9.96
N LEU A 90 26.14 3.91 -9.52
CA LEU A 90 25.04 3.52 -10.41
C LEU A 90 24.11 4.69 -10.74
N ASP A 91 24.20 5.79 -9.99
CA ASP A 91 23.47 7.05 -10.20
C ASP A 91 21.96 6.90 -10.50
N PHE A 92 21.29 5.98 -9.82
CA PHE A 92 19.85 5.77 -9.98
C PHE A 92 18.97 6.91 -9.42
N GLY A 93 19.57 8.01 -8.97
CA GLY A 93 18.86 9.13 -8.32
C GLY A 93 18.27 8.78 -6.95
N VAL A 94 18.75 7.72 -6.29
CA VAL A 94 18.27 7.28 -4.97
C VAL A 94 19.31 7.40 -3.88
N LYS A 95 18.87 7.49 -2.63
CA LYS A 95 19.76 7.50 -1.46
C LYS A 95 20.16 6.08 -1.05
N LYS A 96 21.23 5.97 -0.26
CA LYS A 96 21.80 4.72 0.27
C LYS A 96 20.75 3.74 0.85
N ASP A 97 19.70 4.24 1.49
CA ASP A 97 18.66 3.40 2.09
C ASP A 97 17.81 2.65 1.07
N ALA A 98 17.60 3.21 -0.12
CA ALA A 98 16.92 2.54 -1.22
C ALA A 98 17.75 1.35 -1.72
N ILE A 99 19.06 1.55 -1.91
CA ILE A 99 20.02 0.50 -2.28
C ILE A 99 20.02 -0.61 -1.23
N ARG A 100 20.14 -0.26 0.06
CA ARG A 100 20.12 -1.22 1.17
C ARG A 100 18.84 -2.05 1.18
N THR A 101 17.69 -1.40 1.06
CA THR A 101 16.38 -2.07 1.10
C THR A 101 16.18 -2.97 -0.11
N ALA A 102 16.60 -2.54 -1.30
CA ALA A 102 16.51 -3.33 -2.52
C ALA A 102 17.37 -4.60 -2.41
N LEU A 103 18.63 -4.46 -2.06
CA LEU A 103 19.52 -5.61 -1.92
C LEU A 103 19.10 -6.56 -0.79
N ALA A 104 18.54 -6.05 0.32
CA ALA A 104 18.01 -6.90 1.38
C ALA A 104 16.79 -7.73 0.92
N LYS A 105 15.95 -7.18 0.04
CA LYS A 105 14.83 -7.93 -0.57
C LYS A 105 15.32 -9.01 -1.53
N GLU A 106 16.43 -8.78 -2.21
CA GLU A 106 17.14 -9.75 -3.04
C GLU A 106 17.99 -10.75 -2.22
N GLY A 107 17.92 -10.73 -0.89
CA GLY A 107 18.61 -11.69 -0.01
C GLY A 107 20.07 -11.35 0.33
N PHE A 108 20.57 -10.17 -0.06
CA PHE A 108 21.91 -9.73 0.31
C PHE A 108 21.90 -9.11 1.71
N HIS A 109 22.41 -9.85 2.68
CA HIS A 109 22.69 -9.38 4.03
C HIS A 109 24.21 -9.17 4.19
N ARG A 110 24.61 -7.92 4.42
CA ARG A 110 26.00 -7.48 4.54
C ARG A 110 26.12 -6.42 5.61
#